data_AF-A0A7X8VHY4-F1
#
_entry.id   AF-A0A7X8VHY4-F1
#
_cell.length_a   1.000
_cell.length_b   1.000
_cell.length_c   1.000
_cell.angle_alpha   90.00
_cell.angle_beta   90.00
_cell.angle_gamma   90.00
#
_symmetry.space_group_name_H-M   'P 1'
#
loop_
_entity.id
_entity.type
_entity.pdbx_description
1 polymer ?
#
loop_
_entity_poly.entity_id
_entity_poly.type
_entity_poly.pdbx_seq_one_letter_code
_entity_poly.pdbx_strand_id
1 'polypeptide(L)'
;MNTENEVLFKKPVRPLIYDWSPESIATWVSEQGWPSYVGKQIQEWLGRGVTDVDEMTNISKQRRQALAAAFNFNPFEEIKVLCSHEDGTVRMTLRLYDSNTIEAVGIVYQNRLSVCISTQAGCRMGCLFCASTQAGFARNLTHGEMLQQVYAVGRQYEQPVTHVVLMGIGEPFANYNEVIRLLKTLNDPRYLNLSQRRLTVSTCGLVPMMIKFAR
;
A
#
# COMPACT_ATOMS: atom_id res chain seq x y z
N MET A 1 -7.34 -37.97 -16.93
CA MET A 1 -5.87 -37.84 -16.69
C MET A 1 -5.41 -36.70 -17.58
N ASN A 2 -5.08 -35.50 -17.12
CA ASN A 2 -4.55 -35.10 -15.82
C ASN A 2 -5.33 -33.92 -15.22
N THR A 3 -5.34 -33.95 -13.89
CA THR A 3 -5.86 -32.98 -12.95
C THR A 3 -4.97 -31.74 -12.84
N GLU A 4 -5.55 -30.70 -12.22
CA GLU A 4 -4.86 -29.66 -11.43
C GLU A 4 -4.07 -28.57 -12.17
N ASN A 5 -4.69 -27.39 -12.25
CA ASN A 5 -4.16 -26.19 -11.60
C ASN A 5 -5.30 -25.16 -11.48
N GLU A 6 -6.24 -25.44 -10.57
CA GLU A 6 -6.99 -24.35 -9.95
C GLU A 6 -5.95 -23.51 -9.20
N VAL A 7 -5.66 -22.32 -9.71
CA VAL A 7 -4.91 -21.31 -8.97
C VAL A 7 -5.77 -20.94 -7.77
N LEU A 8 -5.64 -21.71 -6.70
CA LEU A 8 -6.21 -21.40 -5.39
C LEU A 8 -5.71 -20.01 -5.03
N PHE A 9 -6.62 -19.03 -5.01
CA PHE A 9 -6.36 -17.69 -4.48
C PHE A 9 -5.92 -17.85 -3.02
N LYS A 10 -4.60 -18.00 -2.79
CA LYS A 10 -4.02 -18.19 -1.47
C LYS A 10 -4.22 -16.89 -0.70
N LYS A 11 -5.21 -16.82 0.17
CA LYS A 11 -5.29 -15.74 1.17
C LYS A 11 -3.99 -15.71 1.97
N PRO A 12 -3.49 -14.53 2.35
CA PRO A 12 -2.29 -14.46 3.16
C PRO A 12 -2.56 -15.16 4.50
N VAL A 13 -1.56 -15.90 5.00
CA VAL A 13 -1.66 -16.70 6.24
C VAL A 13 -2.08 -15.85 7.43
N ARG A 14 -1.64 -14.59 7.45
CA ARG A 14 -2.00 -13.56 8.44
C ARG A 14 -2.51 -12.32 7.71
N PRO A 15 -3.49 -11.60 8.26
CA PRO A 15 -3.90 -10.31 7.70
C PRO A 15 -2.74 -9.30 7.73
N LEU A 16 -2.73 -8.39 6.77
CA LEU A 16 -1.82 -7.25 6.79
C LEU A 16 -2.31 -6.25 7.85
N ILE A 17 -1.45 -5.88 8.80
CA ILE A 17 -1.83 -4.94 9.89
C ILE A 17 -2.25 -3.57 9.35
N TYR A 18 -1.69 -3.16 8.21
CA TYR A 18 -2.03 -1.92 7.52
C TYR A 18 -3.45 -1.90 6.94
N ASP A 19 -4.14 -3.04 6.90
CA ASP A 19 -5.54 -3.08 6.48
C ASP A 19 -6.54 -2.79 7.63
N TRP A 20 -6.04 -2.73 8.86
CA TRP A 20 -6.82 -2.50 10.06
C TRP A 20 -6.90 -1.02 10.37
N SER A 21 -8.09 -0.56 10.79
CA SER A 21 -8.23 0.82 11.25
C SER A 21 -7.59 0.99 12.63
N PRO A 22 -7.23 2.22 13.02
CA PRO A 22 -6.73 2.51 14.37
C PRO A 22 -7.67 2.00 15.47
N GLU A 23 -8.98 2.06 15.22
CA GLU A 23 -10.02 1.56 16.13
C GLU A 23 -9.99 0.03 16.21
N SER A 24 -9.86 -0.67 15.08
CA SER A 24 -9.72 -2.13 15.07
C SER A 24 -8.44 -2.60 15.78
N ILE A 25 -7.33 -1.87 15.62
CA ILE A 25 -6.08 -2.15 16.36
C ILE A 25 -6.29 -1.94 17.85
N ALA A 26 -6.96 -0.85 18.26
CA ALA A 26 -7.26 -0.58 19.67
C ALA A 26 -8.15 -1.67 20.29
N THR A 27 -9.16 -2.16 19.56
CA THR A 27 -9.99 -3.28 19.98
C THR A 27 -9.16 -4.54 20.16
N TRP A 28 -8.33 -4.91 19.17
CA TRP A 28 -7.46 -6.08 19.26
C TRP A 28 -6.51 -6.01 20.47
N VAL A 29 -5.89 -4.85 20.70
CA VAL A 29 -5.04 -4.61 21.88
C VAL A 29 -5.80 -4.84 23.19
N SER A 30 -7.06 -4.39 23.27
CA SER A 30 -7.90 -4.62 24.44
C SER A 30 -8.26 -6.09 24.63
N GLU A 31 -8.52 -6.83 23.56
CA GLU A 31 -8.81 -8.26 23.59
C GLU A 31 -7.62 -9.09 24.07
N GLN A 32 -6.39 -8.64 23.81
CA GLN A 32 -5.18 -9.25 24.38
C GLN A 32 -4.96 -8.93 25.87
N GLY A 33 -5.80 -8.10 26.48
CA GLY A 33 -5.64 -7.62 27.86
C GLY A 33 -4.48 -6.64 28.02
N TRP A 34 -4.06 -5.96 26.94
CA TRP A 34 -2.94 -5.03 26.99
C TRP A 34 -3.41 -3.60 27.30
N PRO A 35 -2.55 -2.77 27.93
CA PRO A 35 -2.86 -1.37 28.17
C PRO A 35 -3.11 -0.60 26.86
N SER A 36 -4.06 0.34 26.89
CA SER A 36 -4.46 1.13 25.72
C SER A 36 -3.33 1.95 25.09
N TYR A 37 -2.30 2.33 25.86
CA TYR A 37 -1.14 3.03 25.31
C TYR A 37 -0.37 2.19 24.28
N VAL A 38 -0.45 0.85 24.33
CA VAL A 38 0.20 -0.04 23.37
C VAL A 38 -0.41 0.13 21.98
N GLY A 39 -1.72 0.34 21.88
CA GLY A 39 -2.38 0.65 20.62
C GLY A 39 -1.85 1.95 19.99
N LYS A 40 -1.57 2.97 20.82
CA LYS A 40 -0.95 4.22 20.36
C LYS A 40 0.48 3.98 19.86
N GLN A 41 1.28 3.20 20.59
CA GLN A 41 2.63 2.85 20.15
C GLN A 41 2.62 2.11 18.81
N ILE A 42 1.72 1.13 18.65
CA ILE A 42 1.55 0.41 17.37
C ILE A 42 1.22 1.41 16.27
N GLN A 43 0.25 2.29 16.50
CA GLN A 43 -0.17 3.29 15.51
C GLN A 43 0.96 4.25 15.10
N GLU A 44 1.81 4.67 16.04
CA GLU A 44 2.98 5.52 15.75
C GLU A 44 3.97 4.82 14.83
N TRP A 45 4.25 3.53 15.05
CA TRP A 45 5.13 2.74 14.18
C TRP A 45 4.52 2.49 12.81
N LEU A 46 3.22 2.23 12.74
CA LEU A 46 2.52 2.09 11.46
C LEU A 46 2.56 3.40 10.66
N GLY A 47 2.39 4.55 11.33
CA GLY A 47 2.52 5.88 10.72
C GLY A 47 3.90 6.16 10.11
N ARG A 48 4.95 5.48 10.60
CA ARG A 48 6.32 5.54 10.07
C ARG A 48 6.61 4.48 9.00
N GLY A 49 5.66 3.58 8.71
CA GLY A 49 5.82 2.58 7.66
C GLY A 49 6.69 1.38 8.04
N VAL A 50 6.72 1.00 9.32
CA VAL A 50 7.46 -0.18 9.81
C VAL A 50 7.10 -1.45 9.04
N THR A 51 8.12 -2.22 8.63
CA THR A 51 7.92 -3.50 7.92
C THR A 51 8.34 -4.71 8.74
N ASP A 52 9.14 -4.51 9.79
CA ASP A 52 9.51 -5.55 10.75
C ASP A 52 9.03 -5.18 12.17
N VAL A 53 8.20 -6.06 12.74
CA VAL A 53 7.68 -5.92 14.11
C VAL A 53 8.80 -5.82 15.15
N ASP A 54 9.98 -6.38 14.86
CA ASP A 54 11.11 -6.34 15.78
C ASP A 54 11.73 -4.95 15.96
N GLU A 55 11.51 -4.04 15.02
CA GLU A 55 11.93 -2.63 15.10
C GLU A 55 11.14 -1.84 16.16
N MET A 56 9.98 -2.35 16.61
CA MET A 56 9.08 -1.69 17.55
C MET A 56 9.62 -1.71 18.99
N THR A 57 10.77 -1.09 19.23
CA THR A 57 11.58 -1.21 20.47
C THR A 57 10.90 -0.71 21.74
N ASN A 58 9.90 0.16 21.64
CA ASN A 58 9.10 0.62 22.78
C ASN A 58 7.94 -0.33 23.14
N ILE A 59 7.81 -1.48 22.45
CA ILE A 59 6.87 -2.57 22.73
C ILE A 59 7.65 -3.78 23.24
N SER A 60 7.17 -4.40 24.33
CA SER A 60 7.85 -5.55 24.96
C SER A 60 8.00 -6.72 23.99
N LYS A 61 9.08 -7.51 24.17
CA LYS A 61 9.37 -8.69 23.33
C LYS A 61 8.19 -9.66 23.23
N GLN A 62 7.51 -9.93 24.35
CA GLN A 62 6.34 -10.80 24.40
C GLN A 62 5.18 -10.27 23.52
N ARG A 63 4.94 -8.94 23.54
CA ARG A 63 3.90 -8.31 22.72
C ARG A 63 4.28 -8.29 21.23
N ARG A 64 5.55 -8.05 20.91
CA ARG A 64 6.06 -8.17 19.52
C ARG A 64 5.88 -9.58 18.98
N GLN A 65 6.14 -10.61 19.77
CA GLN A 65 5.90 -12.01 19.37
C GLN A 65 4.42 -12.29 19.08
N ALA A 66 3.50 -11.78 19.91
CA ALA A 66 2.07 -11.91 19.68
C ALA A 66 1.60 -11.14 18.43
N LEU A 67 2.13 -9.93 18.19
CA LEU A 67 1.89 -9.17 16.97
C LEU A 67 2.41 -9.92 15.73
N ALA A 68 3.62 -10.47 15.80
CA ALA A 68 4.19 -11.29 14.74
C ALA A 68 3.31 -12.51 14.45
N ALA A 69 2.79 -13.18 15.48
CA ALA A 69 1.91 -14.34 15.29
C ALA A 69 0.57 -13.96 14.63
N ALA A 70 0.03 -12.77 14.93
CA ALA A 70 -1.28 -12.35 14.46
C ALA A 70 -1.27 -11.64 13.09
N PHE A 71 -0.20 -10.92 12.74
CA PHE A 71 -0.19 -10.02 11.60
C PHE A 71 1.02 -10.17 10.69
N ASN A 72 0.83 -9.78 9.42
CA ASN A 72 1.91 -9.43 8.51
C ASN A 72 2.12 -7.90 8.53
N PHE A 73 3.38 -7.46 8.43
CA PHE A 73 3.77 -6.05 8.40
C PHE A 73 4.25 -5.61 7.01
N ASN A 74 4.75 -6.54 6.20
CA ASN A 74 5.17 -6.30 4.84
C ASN A 74 4.28 -7.07 3.85
N PRO A 75 3.60 -6.39 2.91
CA PRO A 75 2.74 -7.05 1.92
C PRO A 75 3.47 -7.59 0.69
N PHE A 76 4.74 -7.24 0.48
CA PHE A 76 5.47 -7.61 -0.73
C PHE A 76 6.94 -7.96 -0.50
N GLU A 77 7.45 -8.78 -1.40
CA GLU A 77 8.88 -9.00 -1.61
C GLU A 77 9.39 -7.99 -2.65
N GLU A 78 10.49 -7.30 -2.36
CA GLU A 78 11.16 -6.40 -3.31
C GLU A 78 11.97 -7.22 -4.32
N ILE A 79 11.47 -7.33 -5.56
CA ILE A 79 12.10 -8.18 -6.59
C ILE A 79 13.21 -7.45 -7.31
N LYS A 80 12.98 -6.17 -7.59
CA LYS A 80 13.90 -5.37 -8.37
C LYS A 80 13.75 -3.90 -8.03
N VAL A 81 14.88 -3.23 -7.85
CA VAL A 81 14.97 -1.78 -7.71
C VAL A 81 15.88 -1.28 -8.82
N LEU A 82 15.37 -0.36 -9.63
CA LEU A 82 16.11 0.30 -10.70
C LEU A 82 16.19 1.78 -10.39
N CYS A 83 17.39 2.34 -10.37
CA CYS A 83 17.64 3.76 -10.20
C CYS A 83 18.18 4.36 -11.48
N SER A 84 17.58 5.45 -11.93
CA SER A 84 18.05 6.23 -13.08
C SER A 84 19.21 7.13 -12.67
N HIS A 85 20.31 7.05 -13.42
CA HIS A 85 21.49 7.91 -13.20
C HIS A 85 21.29 9.34 -13.72
N GLU A 86 20.28 9.57 -14.56
CA GLU A 86 20.05 10.88 -15.20
C GLU A 86 19.22 11.81 -14.31
N ASP A 87 18.20 11.28 -13.63
CA ASP A 87 17.20 12.07 -12.92
C ASP A 87 16.86 11.55 -11.52
N GLY A 88 17.49 10.45 -11.08
CA GLY A 88 17.24 9.85 -9.76
C GLY A 88 15.87 9.19 -9.61
N THR A 89 15.14 8.97 -10.72
CA THR A 89 13.89 8.21 -10.71
C THR A 89 14.17 6.77 -10.26
N VAL A 90 13.41 6.28 -9.27
CA VAL A 90 13.52 4.90 -8.78
C VAL A 90 12.24 4.14 -9.12
N ARG A 91 12.38 3.02 -9.84
CA ARG A 91 11.29 2.07 -10.09
C ARG A 91 11.51 0.80 -9.28
N MET A 92 10.49 0.42 -8.52
CA MET A 92 10.45 -0.81 -7.74
C MET A 92 9.46 -1.80 -8.35
N THR A 93 9.89 -3.04 -8.58
CA THR A 93 9.02 -4.18 -8.89
C THR A 93 8.80 -4.99 -7.62
N LEU A 94 7.54 -5.14 -7.23
CA LEU A 94 7.13 -5.70 -5.95
C LEU A 94 6.27 -6.94 -6.19
N ARG A 95 6.60 -8.07 -5.56
CA ARG A 95 5.80 -9.31 -5.64
C ARG A 95 4.91 -9.42 -4.42
N LEU A 96 3.61 -9.52 -4.66
CA LEU A 96 2.58 -9.68 -3.65
C LEU A 96 2.51 -11.14 -3.15
N TYR A 97 1.80 -11.38 -2.04
CA TYR A 97 1.66 -12.71 -1.44
C TYR A 97 1.07 -13.77 -2.39
N ASP A 98 0.28 -13.34 -3.36
CA ASP A 98 -0.35 -14.17 -4.38
C ASP A 98 0.48 -14.28 -5.67
N SER A 99 1.77 -13.96 -5.59
CA SER A 99 2.76 -14.03 -6.68
C SER A 99 2.54 -13.04 -7.83
N ASN A 100 1.46 -12.27 -7.81
CA ASN A 100 1.26 -11.14 -8.72
C ASN A 100 2.32 -10.07 -8.47
N THR A 101 2.77 -9.40 -9.54
CA THR A 101 3.72 -8.30 -9.45
C THR A 101 3.05 -6.97 -9.73
N ILE A 102 3.44 -5.95 -8.97
CA ILE A 102 3.07 -4.56 -9.20
C ILE A 102 4.32 -3.68 -9.27
N GLU A 103 4.14 -2.43 -9.69
CA GLU A 103 5.22 -1.44 -9.72
C GLU A 103 4.85 -0.20 -8.92
N ALA A 104 5.87 0.39 -8.30
CA ALA A 104 5.80 1.69 -7.67
C ALA A 104 7.02 2.52 -8.11
N VAL A 105 6.83 3.82 -8.34
CA VAL A 105 7.87 4.69 -8.88
C VAL A 105 8.00 5.94 -8.04
N GLY A 106 9.23 6.27 -7.65
CA GLY A 106 9.60 7.57 -7.08
C GLY A 106 10.18 8.47 -8.16
N ILE A 107 9.66 9.70 -8.23
CA ILE A 107 10.18 10.73 -9.13
C ILE A 107 10.55 11.92 -8.26
N VAL A 108 11.85 12.23 -8.26
CA VAL A 108 12.48 13.21 -7.38
C VAL A 108 12.72 14.53 -8.11
N TYR A 109 12.32 15.63 -7.49
CA TYR A 109 12.61 16.99 -7.88
C TYR A 109 13.17 17.75 -6.68
N GLN A 110 13.75 18.93 -6.91
CA GLN A 110 14.41 19.75 -5.88
C GLN A 110 13.61 19.92 -4.58
N ASN A 111 12.29 20.14 -4.66
CA ASN A 111 11.42 20.37 -3.49
C ASN A 111 10.20 19.43 -3.47
N ARG A 112 10.26 18.32 -4.21
CA ARG A 112 9.10 17.45 -4.42
C ARG A 112 9.56 16.02 -4.69
N LEU A 113 9.17 15.10 -3.82
CA LEU A 113 9.13 13.67 -4.13
C LEU A 113 7.69 13.26 -4.46
N SER A 114 7.47 12.76 -5.68
CA SER A 114 6.19 12.19 -6.10
C SER A 114 6.29 10.68 -6.17
N VAL A 115 5.33 9.99 -5.55
CA VAL A 115 5.24 8.53 -5.62
C VAL A 115 4.05 8.12 -6.48
N CYS A 116 4.34 7.41 -7.56
CA CYS A 116 3.37 6.77 -8.41
C CYS A 116 3.11 5.35 -7.91
N ILE A 117 1.86 5.06 -7.54
CA ILE A 117 1.47 3.76 -6.98
C ILE A 117 0.47 3.03 -7.87
N SER A 118 0.52 1.71 -7.80
CA SER A 118 -0.47 0.80 -8.37
C SER A 118 -1.68 0.67 -7.44
N THR A 119 -2.87 0.47 -8.02
CA THR A 119 -4.15 0.27 -7.30
C THR A 119 -4.75 -1.13 -7.51
N GLN A 120 -4.24 -1.87 -8.50
CA GLN A 120 -4.65 -3.23 -8.83
C GLN A 120 -3.42 -4.04 -9.26
N ALA A 121 -3.52 -5.37 -9.18
CA ALA A 121 -2.63 -6.27 -9.89
C ALA A 121 -3.23 -6.55 -11.28
N GLY A 122 -2.66 -5.94 -12.30
CA GLY A 122 -3.23 -5.89 -13.65
C GLY A 122 -4.36 -4.87 -13.81
N CYS A 123 -4.92 -4.74 -15.02
CA CYS A 123 -5.99 -3.79 -15.31
C CYS A 123 -6.96 -4.32 -16.37
N ARG A 124 -8.27 -4.18 -16.13
CA ARG A 124 -9.33 -4.71 -17.02
C ARG A 124 -9.86 -3.71 -18.05
N MET A 125 -9.29 -2.50 -18.14
CA MET A 125 -9.87 -1.42 -18.95
C MET A 125 -9.60 -1.56 -20.46
N GLY A 126 -8.67 -2.41 -20.89
CA GLY A 126 -8.47 -2.72 -22.31
C GLY A 126 -7.87 -1.60 -23.17
N CYS A 127 -7.22 -0.59 -22.55
CA CYS A 127 -6.50 0.46 -23.27
C CYS A 127 -5.33 -0.13 -24.10
N LEU A 128 -5.45 -0.11 -25.43
CA LEU A 128 -4.52 -0.78 -26.36
C LEU A 128 -3.04 -0.37 -26.24
N PHE A 129 -2.78 0.86 -25.79
CA PHE A 129 -1.43 1.39 -25.60
C PHE A 129 -0.82 1.05 -24.23
N CYS A 130 -1.58 0.43 -23.32
CA CYS A 130 -1.17 0.20 -21.94
C CYS A 130 -0.77 -1.26 -21.72
N ALA A 131 0.51 -1.50 -21.45
CA ALA A 131 1.06 -2.82 -21.17
C ALA A 131 0.34 -3.54 -20.01
N SER A 132 -0.11 -2.79 -18.99
CA SER A 132 -0.84 -3.33 -17.82
C SER A 132 -2.15 -4.03 -18.17
N THR A 133 -2.73 -3.75 -19.35
CA THR A 133 -3.95 -4.41 -19.82
C THR A 133 -3.67 -5.73 -20.53
N GLN A 134 -2.45 -5.92 -21.04
CA GLN A 134 -2.02 -7.16 -21.69
C GLN A 134 -1.81 -8.29 -20.68
N ALA A 135 -1.40 -7.93 -19.46
CA ALA A 135 -1.26 -8.87 -18.33
C ALA A 135 -2.61 -9.37 -17.77
N GLY A 136 -3.74 -8.83 -18.27
CA GLY A 136 -5.07 -9.09 -17.72
C GLY A 136 -5.29 -8.41 -16.36
N PHE A 137 -6.39 -8.76 -15.70
CA PHE A 137 -6.71 -8.31 -14.35
C PHE A 137 -6.70 -9.50 -13.40
N ALA A 138 -5.95 -9.42 -12.31
CA ALA A 138 -5.92 -10.43 -11.26
C ALA A 138 -6.83 -10.03 -10.09
N ARG A 139 -6.50 -8.94 -9.38
CA ARG A 139 -7.28 -8.46 -8.23
C ARG A 139 -7.06 -6.99 -7.91
N ASN A 140 -7.93 -6.46 -7.07
CA ASN A 140 -7.74 -5.16 -6.43
C ASN A 140 -6.67 -5.28 -5.33
N LEU A 141 -5.93 -4.20 -5.13
CA LEU A 141 -5.05 -4.06 -3.97
C LEU A 141 -5.85 -3.55 -2.76
N THR A 142 -5.46 -3.95 -1.57
CA THR A 142 -5.96 -3.33 -0.34
C THR A 142 -5.31 -1.95 -0.14
N HIS A 143 -5.94 -1.09 0.66
CA HIS A 143 -5.33 0.20 1.00
C HIS A 143 -4.01 0.03 1.77
N GLY A 144 -3.81 -1.05 2.54
CA GLY A 144 -2.54 -1.35 3.19
C GLY A 144 -1.44 -1.71 2.18
N GLU A 145 -1.76 -2.51 1.16
CA GLU A 145 -0.85 -2.79 0.03
C GLU A 145 -0.50 -1.52 -0.75
N MET A 146 -1.46 -0.61 -0.95
CA MET A 146 -1.22 0.68 -1.62
C MET A 146 -0.38 1.64 -0.77
N LEU A 147 -0.65 1.72 0.53
CA LEU A 147 0.09 2.58 1.46
C LEU A 147 1.55 2.12 1.58
N GLN A 148 1.79 0.82 1.62
CA GLN A 148 3.14 0.27 1.72
C GLN A 148 4.01 0.58 0.49
N GLN A 149 3.43 0.71 -0.70
CA GLN A 149 4.17 1.21 -1.87
C GLN A 149 4.72 2.64 -1.62
N VAL A 150 3.94 3.50 -0.96
CA VAL A 150 4.36 4.87 -0.63
C VAL A 150 5.55 4.86 0.33
N TYR A 151 5.50 4.03 1.37
CA TYR A 151 6.62 3.91 2.32
C TYR A 151 7.85 3.25 1.69
N ALA A 152 7.68 2.20 0.88
CA ALA A 152 8.79 1.51 0.22
C ALA A 152 9.56 2.43 -0.73
N VAL A 153 8.84 3.20 -1.56
CA VAL A 153 9.48 4.21 -2.42
C VAL A 153 10.08 5.33 -1.57
N GLY A 154 9.38 5.81 -0.53
CA GLY A 154 9.89 6.85 0.36
C GLY A 154 11.24 6.50 0.99
N ARG A 155 11.45 5.23 1.37
CA ARG A 155 12.72 4.73 1.93
C ARG A 155 13.91 4.80 0.95
N GLN A 156 13.66 4.96 -0.35
CA GLN A 156 14.72 5.10 -1.36
C GLN A 156 15.27 6.53 -1.45
N TYR A 157 14.71 7.49 -0.71
CA TYR A 157 15.07 8.90 -0.78
C TYR A 157 15.32 9.50 0.60
N GLU A 158 16.21 10.49 0.66
CA GLU A 158 16.51 11.23 1.89
C GLU A 158 15.49 12.36 2.19
N GLN A 159 14.61 12.66 1.23
CA GLN A 159 13.56 13.67 1.38
C GLN A 159 12.18 13.04 1.57
N PRO A 160 11.26 13.67 2.32
CA PRO A 160 9.95 13.10 2.58
C PRO A 160 9.11 12.99 1.30
N VAL A 161 8.23 11.99 1.26
CA VAL A 161 7.19 11.91 0.24
C VAL A 161 6.29 13.13 0.36
N THR A 162 6.13 13.87 -0.73
CA THR A 162 5.32 15.09 -0.76
C THR A 162 4.04 14.93 -1.55
N HIS A 163 4.05 14.09 -2.59
CA HIS A 163 2.92 13.87 -3.49
C HIS A 163 2.72 12.38 -3.74
N VAL A 164 1.47 11.97 -3.88
CA VAL A 164 1.11 10.61 -4.27
C VAL A 164 0.15 10.67 -5.45
N VAL A 165 0.46 9.92 -6.50
CA VAL A 165 -0.35 9.84 -7.73
C VAL A 165 -0.75 8.40 -7.99
N LEU A 166 -2.04 8.17 -8.23
CA LEU A 166 -2.58 6.85 -8.54
C LEU A 166 -2.58 6.70 -10.07
N MET A 167 -1.38 6.48 -10.61
CA MET A 167 -1.10 6.38 -12.05
C MET A 167 -0.25 5.13 -12.40
N GLY A 168 -0.07 4.21 -11.44
CA GLY A 168 0.58 2.93 -11.67
C GLY A 168 -0.36 1.93 -12.32
N ILE A 169 -0.23 0.65 -11.97
CA ILE A 169 -1.06 -0.42 -12.52
C ILE A 169 -2.48 -0.34 -11.93
N GLY A 170 -3.49 -0.38 -12.80
CA GLY A 170 -4.90 -0.47 -12.42
C GLY A 170 -5.72 0.78 -12.74
N GLU A 171 -7.04 0.64 -12.64
CA GLU A 171 -8.01 1.74 -12.70
C GLU A 171 -8.49 2.06 -11.28
N PRO A 172 -8.08 3.21 -10.70
CA PRO A 172 -8.39 3.55 -9.30
C PRO A 172 -9.87 3.51 -8.97
N PHE A 173 -10.75 3.95 -9.88
CA PHE A 173 -12.20 3.93 -9.62
C PHE A 173 -12.84 2.55 -9.74
N ALA A 174 -12.16 1.56 -10.34
CA ALA A 174 -12.54 0.16 -10.25
C ALA A 174 -12.16 -0.48 -8.90
N ASN A 175 -11.36 0.23 -8.07
CA ASN A 175 -11.00 -0.13 -6.69
C ASN A 175 -11.40 0.96 -5.68
N TYR A 176 -12.56 1.59 -5.90
CA TYR A 176 -12.96 2.83 -5.24
C TYR A 176 -12.87 2.81 -3.71
N ASN A 177 -13.42 1.77 -3.05
CA ASN A 177 -13.50 1.78 -1.59
C ASN A 177 -12.11 1.77 -0.94
N GLU A 178 -11.19 0.94 -1.43
CA GLU A 178 -9.81 0.89 -0.93
C GLU A 178 -9.03 2.17 -1.30
N VAL A 179 -9.28 2.74 -2.48
CA VAL A 179 -8.71 4.04 -2.87
C VAL A 179 -9.16 5.16 -1.92
N ILE A 180 -10.46 5.24 -1.58
CA ILE A 180 -10.94 6.24 -0.62
C ILE A 180 -10.33 6.03 0.77
N ARG A 181 -10.21 4.77 1.23
CA ARG A 181 -9.54 4.47 2.50
C ARG A 181 -8.09 4.94 2.48
N LEU A 182 -7.36 4.63 1.42
CA LEU A 182 -5.98 5.10 1.23
C LEU A 182 -5.87 6.62 1.28
N LEU A 183 -6.69 7.36 0.52
CA LEU A 183 -6.62 8.82 0.46
C LEU A 183 -6.87 9.45 1.83
N LYS A 184 -7.82 8.90 2.62
CA LYS A 184 -8.04 9.31 4.00
C LYS A 184 -6.82 9.03 4.87
N THR A 185 -6.23 7.84 4.75
CA THR A 185 -5.01 7.47 5.49
C THR A 185 -3.83 8.36 5.14
N LEU A 186 -3.61 8.69 3.87
CA LEU A 186 -2.53 9.58 3.44
C LEU A 186 -2.69 11.02 3.95
N ASN A 187 -3.94 11.47 4.14
CA ASN A 187 -4.27 12.79 4.67
C ASN A 187 -4.33 12.83 6.22
N ASP A 188 -4.24 11.69 6.89
CA ASP A 188 -4.35 11.59 8.34
C ASP A 188 -3.03 12.01 9.04
N PRO A 189 -3.08 12.84 10.09
CA PRO A 189 -1.90 13.27 10.85
C PRO A 189 -1.17 12.14 11.58
N ARG A 190 -1.80 10.97 11.75
CA ARG A 190 -1.18 9.77 12.31
C ARG A 190 -0.27 9.04 11.30
N TYR A 191 -0.33 9.42 10.02
CA TYR A 191 0.45 8.84 8.93
C TYR A 191 1.27 9.94 8.22
N LEU A 192 1.15 10.10 6.90
CA LEU A 192 1.95 11.06 6.14
C LEU A 192 1.43 12.50 6.17
N ASN A 193 0.20 12.73 6.66
CA ASN A 193 -0.40 14.07 6.79
C ASN A 193 -0.33 14.91 5.49
N LEU A 194 -0.52 14.29 4.33
CA LEU A 194 -0.44 14.96 3.04
C LEU A 194 -1.69 15.79 2.78
N SER A 195 -1.51 17.04 2.33
CA SER A 195 -2.63 17.86 1.85
C SER A 195 -3.32 17.16 0.66
N GLN A 196 -4.65 17.22 0.62
CA GLN A 196 -5.44 16.69 -0.51
C GLN A 196 -5.00 17.25 -1.87
N ARG A 197 -4.47 18.48 -1.92
CA ARG A 197 -3.92 19.09 -3.15
C ARG A 197 -2.66 18.38 -3.70
N ARG A 198 -2.05 17.51 -2.89
CA ARG A 198 -0.86 16.71 -3.26
C ARG A 198 -1.19 15.25 -3.53
N LEU A 199 -2.48 14.89 -3.51
CA LEU A 199 -2.98 13.56 -3.84
C LEU A 199 -3.72 13.64 -5.18
N THR A 200 -3.33 12.83 -6.16
CA THR A 200 -3.96 12.83 -7.48
C THR A 200 -4.49 11.45 -7.82
N VAL A 201 -5.78 11.37 -8.14
CA VAL A 201 -6.43 10.16 -8.63
C VAL A 201 -6.62 10.31 -10.14
N SER A 202 -5.98 9.43 -10.92
CA SER A 202 -6.22 9.34 -12.37
C SER A 202 -7.32 8.32 -12.65
N THR A 203 -8.09 8.49 -13.72
CA THR A 203 -9.10 7.52 -14.16
C THR A 203 -9.23 7.55 -15.68
N CYS A 204 -9.51 6.40 -16.29
CA CYS A 204 -9.85 6.31 -17.71
C CYS A 204 -11.33 6.65 -18.00
N GLY A 205 -12.12 7.04 -16.99
CA GLY A 205 -13.45 7.61 -17.19
C GLY A 205 -14.63 6.75 -16.70
N LEU A 206 -14.55 6.18 -15.49
CA LEU A 206 -15.71 5.53 -14.87
C LEU A 206 -16.69 6.59 -14.32
N VAL A 207 -17.54 7.14 -15.19
CA VAL A 207 -18.41 8.29 -14.91
C VAL A 207 -19.23 8.16 -13.61
N PRO A 208 -19.91 7.04 -13.31
CA PRO A 208 -20.65 6.92 -12.05
C PRO A 208 -19.75 7.08 -10.82
N MET A 209 -18.50 6.59 -10.90
CA MET A 209 -17.54 6.68 -9.81
C MET A 209 -16.90 8.06 -9.71
N MET A 210 -16.69 8.76 -10.83
CA MET A 210 -16.29 10.17 -10.85
C MET A 210 -17.33 11.05 -10.13
N ILE A 211 -18.62 10.85 -10.44
CA ILE A 211 -19.72 11.58 -9.79
C ILE A 211 -19.76 11.24 -8.30
N LYS A 212 -19.54 9.97 -7.93
CA LYS A 212 -19.45 9.55 -6.52
C LYS A 212 -18.26 10.18 -5.80
N PHE A 213 -17.11 10.32 -6.48
CA PHE A 213 -15.88 10.89 -5.93
C PHE A 213 -15.98 12.41 -5.68
N ALA A 214 -16.72 13.12 -6.54
CA ALA A 214 -16.90 14.56 -6.45
C ALA A 214 -17.88 15.01 -5.35
N ARG A 215 -18.58 14.07 -4.70
CA ARG A 215 -19.55 14.31 -3.62
C ARG A 215 -18.91 14.02 -2.27
#